data_AF-K9UA76-F1
#
_entry.id   AF-K9UA76-F1
#
_cell.length_a   1.000
_cell.length_b   1.000
_cell.length_c   1.000
_cell.angle_alpha   90.00
_cell.angle_beta   90.00
_cell.angle_gamma   90.00
#
_symmetry.space_group_name_H-M   'P 1'
#
loop_
_entity.id
_entity.type
_entity.pdbx_description
1 polymer ?
#
loop_
_entity_poly.entity_id
_entity_poly.type
_entity_poly.pdbx_seq_one_letter_code
_entity_poly.pdbx_strand_id
1 'polypeptide(L)'
;MQLLRLPYFVLLVAILTACNSQSSSSAAKKELQTIGSWTATAHLLADEWLQGAVPNVYARQTLQKVEKNLQQEVDTLTKADLRKYSHLPTKLQQLQQSVHLLSAAIAQGNRATVTQQIQQLATREQELHRLANSLETQP
;
A
#
# COMPACT_ATOMS: atom_id res chain seq x y z
N MET A 1 49.49 -4.25 -34.27
CA MET A 1 49.17 -4.86 -32.96
C MET A 1 48.19 -3.98 -32.19
N GLN A 2 46.89 -4.04 -32.50
CA GLN A 2 45.83 -3.32 -31.75
C GLN A 2 44.51 -4.11 -31.81
N LEU A 3 44.51 -5.34 -31.31
CA LEU A 3 43.30 -6.18 -31.27
C LEU A 3 43.12 -6.87 -29.90
N LEU A 4 43.56 -6.24 -28.82
CA LEU A 4 43.47 -6.79 -27.46
C LEU A 4 42.90 -5.80 -26.42
N ARG A 5 41.96 -4.94 -26.84
CA ARG A 5 41.28 -3.98 -25.94
C ARG A 5 39.76 -4.03 -26.04
N LEU A 6 39.19 -5.10 -26.60
CA LEU A 6 37.74 -5.26 -26.78
C LEU A 6 37.02 -6.30 -25.88
N PRO A 7 37.66 -7.15 -25.04
CA PRO A 7 36.87 -8.12 -24.25
C PRO A 7 36.28 -7.52 -22.96
N TYR A 8 36.85 -6.42 -22.45
CA TYR A 8 36.41 -5.83 -21.17
C TYR A 8 35.15 -4.97 -21.32
N PHE A 9 34.95 -4.35 -22.49
CA PHE A 9 33.81 -3.46 -22.73
C PHE A 9 32.50 -4.23 -22.93
N VAL A 10 32.56 -5.45 -23.46
CA VAL A 10 31.39 -6.32 -23.67
C VAL A 10 30.87 -6.91 -22.35
N LEU A 11 31.77 -7.20 -21.39
CA LEU A 11 31.39 -7.73 -20.08
C LEU A 11 30.61 -6.69 -19.25
N LEU A 12 30.92 -5.41 -19.39
CA LEU A 12 30.29 -4.33 -18.62
C LEU A 12 28.86 -4.03 -19.07
N VAL A 13 28.55 -4.22 -20.36
CA VAL A 13 27.19 -3.98 -20.90
C VAL A 13 26.22 -5.11 -20.52
N ALA A 14 26.71 -6.34 -20.30
CA ALA A 14 25.87 -7.49 -19.92
C ALA A 14 25.30 -7.40 -18.49
N ILE A 15 25.90 -6.59 -17.61
CA ILE A 15 25.45 -6.42 -16.21
C ILE A 15 24.26 -5.43 -16.12
N LEU A 16 24.07 -4.57 -17.13
CA LEU A 16 23.01 -3.55 -17.12
C LEU A 16 21.66 -4.05 -17.66
N THR A 17 21.62 -5.19 -18.36
CA THR A 17 20.37 -5.75 -18.90
C THR A 17 19.62 -6.68 -17.94
N ALA A 18 20.18 -6.99 -16.77
CA ALA A 18 19.60 -7.95 -15.81
C ALA A 18 18.54 -7.36 -14.86
N CYS A 19 18.34 -6.03 -14.83
CA CYS A 19 17.42 -5.39 -13.87
C CYS A 19 16.02 -5.06 -14.40
N ASN A 20 15.63 -5.51 -15.61
CA ASN A 20 14.34 -5.13 -16.20
C ASN A 20 13.28 -6.25 -16.26
N SER A 21 13.53 -7.41 -15.64
CA SER A 21 12.54 -8.49 -15.54
C SER A 21 11.81 -8.44 -14.20
N GLN A 22 11.18 -7.30 -13.88
CA GLN A 22 10.30 -7.26 -12.71
C GLN A 22 8.99 -7.97 -13.08
N SER A 23 8.77 -9.16 -12.52
CA SER A 23 7.56 -9.94 -12.77
C SER A 23 6.33 -9.17 -12.28
N SER A 24 5.19 -9.33 -12.96
CA SER A 24 3.92 -8.69 -12.58
C SER A 24 3.52 -8.97 -11.12
N SER A 25 3.88 -10.14 -10.57
CA SER A 25 3.69 -10.49 -9.16
C SER A 25 4.49 -9.59 -8.21
N SER A 26 5.75 -9.33 -8.52
CA SER A 26 6.61 -8.49 -7.66
C SER A 26 6.21 -7.01 -7.67
N ALA A 27 5.66 -6.50 -8.77
CA ALA A 27 5.07 -5.16 -8.84
C ALA A 27 3.79 -5.10 -7.99
N ALA A 28 2.86 -6.05 -8.16
CA ALA A 28 1.62 -6.11 -7.38
C ALA A 28 1.88 -6.22 -5.86
N LYS A 29 2.90 -7.00 -5.45
CA LYS A 29 3.32 -7.09 -4.05
C LYS A 29 3.76 -5.73 -3.49
N LYS A 30 4.58 -5.01 -4.24
CA LYS A 30 5.07 -3.68 -3.82
C LYS A 30 3.91 -2.71 -3.63
N GLU A 31 2.95 -2.72 -4.54
CA GLU A 31 1.75 -1.89 -4.42
C GLU A 31 0.94 -2.24 -3.16
N LEU A 32 0.73 -3.54 -2.89
CA LEU A 32 0.04 -3.97 -1.67
C LEU A 32 0.78 -3.58 -0.38
N GLN A 33 2.11 -3.60 -0.38
CA GLN A 33 2.92 -3.12 0.74
C GLN A 33 2.79 -1.61 0.95
N THR A 34 2.75 -0.83 -0.14
CA THR A 34 2.53 0.62 -0.07
C THR A 34 1.13 0.93 0.45
N ILE A 35 0.10 0.23 -0.03
CA ILE A 35 -1.28 0.29 0.49
C ILE A 35 -1.30 0.02 1.99
N GLY A 36 -0.63 -1.05 2.44
CA GLY A 36 -0.51 -1.40 3.86
C GLY A 36 0.21 -0.32 4.70
N SER A 37 1.18 0.38 4.13
CA SER A 37 1.90 1.47 4.80
C SER A 37 1.00 2.70 5.02
N TRP A 38 0.18 3.03 4.03
CA TRP A 38 -0.80 4.11 4.13
C TRP A 38 -1.90 3.81 5.16
N THR A 39 -2.36 2.56 5.22
CA THR A 39 -3.37 2.17 6.21
C THR A 39 -2.80 2.16 7.63
N ALA A 40 -1.57 1.68 7.82
CA ALA A 40 -0.88 1.75 9.09
C ALA A 40 -0.70 3.22 9.55
N THR A 41 -0.47 4.14 8.61
CA THR A 41 -0.43 5.57 8.89
C THR A 41 -1.78 6.10 9.39
N ALA A 42 -2.90 5.69 8.77
CA ALA A 42 -4.24 6.06 9.24
C ALA A 42 -4.56 5.46 10.63
N HIS A 43 -4.18 4.21 10.87
CA HIS A 43 -4.34 3.54 12.15
C HIS A 43 -3.59 4.30 13.26
N LEU A 44 -2.29 4.52 13.08
CA LEU A 44 -1.45 5.22 14.05
C LEU A 44 -1.97 6.63 14.34
N LEU A 45 -2.31 7.38 13.29
CA LEU A 45 -2.85 8.72 13.46
C LEU A 45 -4.16 8.75 14.25
N ALA A 46 -5.05 7.79 14.00
CA ALA A 46 -6.32 7.73 14.70
C ALA A 46 -6.17 7.31 16.16
N ASP A 47 -5.21 6.42 16.46
CA ASP A 47 -4.87 6.07 17.84
C ASP A 47 -4.31 7.28 18.61
N GLU A 48 -3.36 8.00 18.02
CA GLU A 48 -2.80 9.23 18.60
C GLU A 48 -3.86 10.34 18.77
N TRP A 49 -4.83 10.42 17.86
CA TRP A 49 -5.98 11.31 18.01
C TRP A 49 -6.91 10.88 19.16
N LEU A 50 -7.14 9.57 19.33
CA LEU A 50 -7.85 9.01 20.49
C LEU A 50 -7.09 9.18 21.81
N GLN A 51 -5.79 9.41 21.78
CA GLN A 51 -5.02 9.78 22.96
C GLN A 51 -5.01 11.30 23.20
N GLY A 52 -5.52 12.09 22.24
CA GLY A 52 -5.51 13.55 22.31
C GLY A 52 -4.16 14.19 21.98
N ALA A 53 -3.20 13.41 21.47
CA ALA A 53 -1.87 13.88 21.08
C ALA A 53 -1.89 14.63 19.73
N VAL A 54 -2.92 14.42 18.93
CA VAL A 54 -3.03 14.93 17.55
C VAL A 54 -4.22 15.90 17.43
N PRO A 55 -3.99 17.16 17.02
CA PRO A 55 -5.07 18.11 16.77
C PRO A 55 -6.01 17.65 15.65
N ASN A 56 -7.31 17.92 15.77
CA ASN A 56 -8.32 17.49 14.79
C ASN A 56 -8.02 17.98 13.36
N VAL A 57 -7.57 19.23 13.21
CA VAL A 57 -7.22 19.79 11.88
C VAL A 57 -6.09 18.99 11.22
N TYR A 58 -5.04 18.67 11.98
CA TYR A 58 -3.91 17.89 11.49
C TYR A 58 -4.31 16.44 11.18
N ALA A 59 -5.13 15.82 12.05
CA ALA A 59 -5.67 14.48 11.82
C ALA A 59 -6.46 14.40 10.51
N ARG A 60 -7.36 15.36 10.27
CA ARG A 60 -8.15 15.43 9.04
C ARG A 60 -7.27 15.60 7.79
N GLN A 61 -6.33 16.54 7.81
CA GLN A 61 -5.46 16.80 6.66
C GLN A 61 -4.61 15.58 6.33
N THR A 62 -4.11 14.89 7.36
CA THR A 62 -3.30 13.69 7.18
C THR A 62 -4.16 12.55 6.63
N LEU A 63 -5.37 12.31 7.15
CA LEU A 63 -6.27 11.29 6.60
C LEU A 63 -6.70 11.59 5.16
N GLN A 64 -6.93 12.84 4.78
CA GLN A 64 -7.18 13.20 3.38
C GLN A 64 -6.00 12.84 2.47
N LYS A 65 -4.77 13.03 2.94
CA LYS A 65 -3.57 12.62 2.21
C LYS A 65 -3.47 11.09 2.13
N VAL A 66 -3.80 10.38 3.20
CA VAL A 66 -3.86 8.91 3.20
C VAL A 66 -4.90 8.43 2.18
N GLU A 67 -6.13 8.95 2.20
CA GLU A 67 -7.19 8.59 1.24
C GLU A 67 -6.74 8.79 -0.20
N LYS A 68 -6.12 9.93 -0.51
CA LYS A 68 -5.62 10.25 -1.85
C LYS A 68 -4.55 9.26 -2.32
N ASN A 69 -3.54 9.01 -1.48
CA ASN A 69 -2.47 8.08 -1.86
C ASN A 69 -2.98 6.65 -1.94
N LEU A 70 -3.86 6.24 -1.03
CA LEU A 70 -4.50 4.93 -1.05
C LEU A 70 -5.27 4.71 -2.36
N GLN A 71 -6.05 5.70 -2.81
CA GLN A 71 -6.72 5.62 -4.12
C GLN A 71 -5.72 5.49 -5.26
N GLN A 72 -4.63 6.25 -5.26
CA GLN A 72 -3.61 6.18 -6.29
C GLN A 72 -2.95 4.79 -6.39
N GLU A 73 -2.63 4.17 -5.25
CA GLU A 73 -2.04 2.82 -5.27
C GLU A 73 -3.06 1.76 -5.70
N VAL A 74 -4.32 1.89 -5.29
CA VAL A 74 -5.40 1.00 -5.74
C VAL A 74 -5.62 1.12 -7.26
N ASP A 75 -5.60 2.34 -7.81
CA ASP A 75 -5.71 2.59 -9.25
C ASP A 75 -4.51 2.04 -10.03
N THR A 76 -3.32 2.05 -9.41
CA THR A 76 -2.11 1.47 -9.99
C THR A 76 -2.17 -0.05 -9.98
N LEU A 77 -2.60 -0.62 -8.87
CA LEU A 77 -2.75 -2.06 -8.68
C LEU A 77 -3.83 -2.64 -9.61
N THR A 78 -4.97 -1.97 -9.79
CA THR A 78 -6.04 -2.42 -10.70
C THR A 78 -5.66 -2.40 -12.18
N LYS A 79 -4.62 -1.66 -12.58
CA LYS A 79 -4.04 -1.72 -13.94
C LYS A 79 -3.16 -2.95 -14.15
N ALA A 80 -2.71 -3.63 -13.09
CA ALA A 80 -2.00 -4.89 -13.20
C ALA A 80 -2.97 -6.04 -13.54
N ASP A 81 -2.49 -7.10 -14.19
CA ASP A 81 -3.33 -8.29 -14.45
C ASP A 81 -3.56 -9.07 -13.15
N LEU A 82 -4.64 -8.73 -12.46
CA LEU A 82 -5.06 -9.31 -11.19
C LEU A 82 -6.15 -10.36 -11.35
N ARG A 83 -6.35 -10.92 -12.55
CA ARG A 83 -7.41 -11.93 -12.79
C ARG A 83 -7.33 -13.14 -11.85
N LYS A 84 -6.14 -13.43 -11.33
CA LYS A 84 -5.90 -14.49 -10.34
C LYS A 84 -6.44 -14.16 -8.93
N TYR A 85 -6.75 -12.90 -8.65
CA TYR A 85 -7.15 -12.38 -7.33
C TYR A 85 -8.51 -11.68 -7.39
N SER A 86 -9.55 -12.44 -7.73
CA SER A 86 -10.94 -11.95 -7.88
C SER A 86 -11.50 -11.23 -6.65
N HIS A 87 -11.03 -11.58 -5.44
CA HIS A 87 -11.47 -10.98 -4.18
C HIS A 87 -10.72 -9.69 -3.81
N LEU A 88 -9.60 -9.38 -4.48
CA LEU A 88 -8.75 -8.25 -4.13
C LEU A 88 -9.45 -6.89 -4.30
N PRO A 89 -10.17 -6.61 -5.40
CA PRO A 89 -10.90 -5.34 -5.55
C PRO A 89 -11.88 -5.07 -4.41
N THR A 90 -12.65 -6.08 -3.98
CA THR A 90 -13.60 -5.95 -2.87
C THR A 90 -12.88 -5.63 -1.56
N LYS A 91 -11.75 -6.27 -1.28
CA LYS A 91 -10.95 -6.02 -0.07
C LYS A 91 -10.34 -4.61 -0.07
N LEU A 92 -9.83 -4.15 -1.20
CA LEU A 92 -9.31 -2.80 -1.35
C LEU A 92 -10.42 -1.75 -1.16
N GLN A 93 -11.61 -1.97 -1.74
CA GLN A 93 -12.75 -1.09 -1.53
C GLN A 93 -13.16 -1.02 -0.06
N GLN A 94 -13.22 -2.16 0.64
CA GLN A 94 -13.53 -2.20 2.07
C GLN A 94 -12.49 -1.44 2.90
N LEU A 95 -11.22 -1.57 2.55
CA LEU A 95 -10.10 -0.85 3.19
C LEU A 95 -10.24 0.66 3.01
N GLN A 96 -10.45 1.13 1.77
CA GLN A 96 -10.67 2.55 1.46
C GLN A 96 -11.88 3.10 2.22
N GLN A 97 -12.97 2.35 2.27
CA GLN A 97 -14.17 2.77 3.01
C GLN A 97 -13.92 2.86 4.52
N SER A 98 -13.05 2.01 5.08
CA SER A 98 -12.67 2.09 6.49
C SER A 98 -11.95 3.39 6.80
N VAL A 99 -10.96 3.74 5.97
CA VAL A 99 -10.21 4.99 6.10
C VAL A 99 -11.13 6.20 5.94
N HIS A 100 -12.09 6.11 5.02
CA HIS A 100 -13.08 7.17 4.83
C HIS A 100 -13.99 7.38 6.04
N LEU A 101 -14.53 6.29 6.59
CA LEU A 101 -15.35 6.34 7.80
C LEU A 101 -14.56 6.84 9.01
N LEU A 102 -13.28 6.49 9.10
CA LEU A 102 -12.35 6.97 10.12
C LEU A 102 -12.15 8.50 10.00
N SER A 103 -11.92 9.00 8.79
CA SER A 103 -11.80 10.44 8.48
C SER A 103 -13.05 11.21 8.88
N ALA A 104 -14.23 10.70 8.51
CA ALA A 104 -15.51 11.30 8.90
C ALA A 104 -15.73 11.29 10.42
N ALA A 105 -15.39 10.19 11.10
CA ALA A 105 -15.54 10.06 12.54
C ALA A 105 -14.64 11.03 13.32
N ILE A 106 -13.38 11.19 12.90
CA ILE A 106 -12.47 12.20 13.46
C ILE A 106 -13.02 13.62 13.23
N ALA A 107 -13.50 13.92 12.03
CA ALA A 107 -14.08 15.22 11.71
C ALA A 107 -15.30 15.57 12.59
N GLN A 108 -16.10 14.56 12.95
CA GLN A 108 -17.26 14.68 13.83
C GLN A 108 -16.91 14.62 15.33
N GLY A 109 -15.65 14.36 15.69
CA GLY A 109 -15.25 14.14 17.09
C GLY A 109 -15.82 12.85 17.70
N ASN A 110 -16.29 11.92 16.87
CA ASN A 110 -16.97 10.70 17.32
C ASN A 110 -15.95 9.61 17.69
N ARG A 111 -15.46 9.67 18.93
CA ARG A 111 -14.46 8.74 19.45
C ARG A 111 -14.91 7.28 19.42
N ALA A 112 -16.19 7.00 19.69
CA ALA A 112 -16.71 5.64 19.68
C ALA A 112 -16.61 5.00 18.28
N THR A 113 -16.98 5.76 17.24
CA THR A 113 -16.82 5.30 15.86
C THR A 113 -15.35 5.20 15.47
N VAL A 114 -14.48 6.11 15.90
CA VAL A 114 -13.04 5.99 15.64
C VAL A 114 -12.47 4.69 16.22
N THR A 115 -12.79 4.37 17.48
CA THR A 115 -12.36 3.11 18.11
C THR A 115 -12.85 1.88 17.34
N GLN A 116 -14.12 1.88 16.93
CA GLN A 116 -14.65 0.79 16.11
C GLN A 116 -13.92 0.68 14.77
N GLN A 117 -13.69 1.80 14.07
CA GLN A 117 -13.05 1.78 12.75
C GLN A 117 -11.59 1.36 12.82
N ILE A 118 -10.85 1.72 13.87
CA ILE A 118 -9.47 1.24 14.10
C ILE A 118 -9.43 -0.29 14.19
N GLN A 119 -10.33 -0.92 14.94
CA GLN A 119 -10.38 -2.38 15.06
C GLN A 119 -10.69 -3.06 13.71
N GLN A 120 -11.61 -2.49 12.94
CA GLN A 120 -11.93 -3.03 11.63
C GLN A 120 -10.78 -2.82 10.63
N LEU A 121 -10.09 -1.67 10.69
CA LEU A 121 -8.92 -1.38 9.87
C LEU A 121 -7.80 -2.38 10.16
N ALA A 122 -7.50 -2.67 11.43
CA ALA A 122 -6.51 -3.66 11.83
C ALA A 122 -6.82 -5.08 11.28
N THR A 123 -8.09 -5.47 11.28
CA THR A 123 -8.52 -6.76 10.68
C THR A 123 -8.23 -6.77 9.18
N ARG A 124 -8.57 -5.69 8.48
CA ARG A 124 -8.35 -5.57 7.03
C ARG A 124 -6.87 -5.50 6.66
N GLU A 125 -6.05 -4.84 7.49
CA GLU A 125 -4.59 -4.82 7.35
C GLU A 125 -4.00 -6.23 7.42
N GLN A 126 -4.45 -7.06 8.37
CA GLN A 126 -3.99 -8.45 8.46
C GLN A 126 -4.39 -9.28 7.24
N GLU A 127 -5.59 -9.07 6.71
CA GLU A 127 -6.03 -9.73 5.47
C GLU A 127 -5.19 -9.30 4.27
N LEU A 128 -4.87 -8.01 4.14
CA LEU A 128 -4.02 -7.48 3.09
C LEU A 128 -2.61 -8.07 3.15
N HIS A 129 -2.02 -8.16 4.34
CA HIS A 129 -0.71 -8.80 4.53
C HIS A 129 -0.71 -10.28 4.11
N ARG A 130 -1.76 -11.04 4.45
CA ARG A 130 -1.89 -12.43 4.01
C ARG A 130 -1.95 -12.56 2.49
N LEU A 131 -2.63 -11.63 1.82
CA LEU A 131 -2.66 -11.57 0.36
C LEU A 131 -1.30 -11.18 -0.24
N ALA A 132 -0.61 -10.21 0.36
CA ALA A 132 0.73 -9.82 -0.08
C ALA A 132 1.72 -10.99 0.02
N ASN A 133 1.60 -11.82 1.04
CA ASN A 133 2.47 -12.99 1.25
C ASN A 133 2.09 -14.18 0.34
N SER A 134 0.81 -14.32 -0.05
CA SER A 134 0.40 -15.37 -1.00
C SER A 134 0.88 -15.10 -2.43
N LEU A 135 1.26 -13.85 -2.74
CA LEU A 135 1.96 -13.50 -3.98
C LEU A 135 3.43 -13.98 -4.01
N GLU A 136 4.06 -14.25 -2.86
CA GLU A 136 5.45 -14.71 -2.78
C GLU A 136 5.64 -16.21 -3.03
N THR A 137 4.61 -17.02 -2.74
CA THR A 137 4.73 -18.48 -2.66
C THR A 137 4.34 -19.21 -3.94
N GLN A 138 4.09 -18.51 -5.04
CA GLN A 138 3.80 -19.13 -6.34
C GLN A 138 4.92 -18.87 -7.35
N PRO A 139 5.55 -19.94 -7.89
CA PRO A 139 6.59 -19.84 -8.92
C PRO A 139 6.07 -19.27 -10.23
#